data_AF-A0A1C5ZHL5-F1
#
_entry.id   AF-A0A1C5ZHL5-F1
#
_cell.length_a   1.000
_cell.length_b   1.000
_cell.length_c   1.000
_cell.angle_alpha   90.00
_cell.angle_beta   90.00
_cell.angle_gamma   90.00
#
_symmetry.space_group_name_H-M   'P 1'
#
loop_
_entity.id
_entity.type
_entity.pdbx_description
1 polymer ?
#
loop_
_entity_poly.entity_id
_entity_poly.type
_entity_poly.pdbx_seq_one_letter_code
_entity_poly.pdbx_strand_id
1 'polypeptide(L)'
;MKLKADWKFPKIHIGMRIWKTVIAVFICAVLGMIFNIHPFYSMIAAILCMQANTSESIKKGVVRCVGTFIGGMAAVLVLLIIDFTPLVPFSFLYYILISLCIAPVIYLTVLLNRESSAYISCVVFLSIVLSHFDFENHYLFALQRMLETVAGIFTAVAVNKIIRNQDNKQERKES
;
A
#
# COMPACT_ATOMS: atom_id res chain seq x y z
N MET A 1 3.89 -28.32 46.66
CA MET A 1 4.42 -27.14 45.94
C MET A 1 3.36 -26.67 44.94
N LYS A 2 2.62 -25.59 45.25
CA LYS A 2 1.55 -25.06 44.38
C LYS A 2 2.12 -23.97 43.48
N LEU A 3 2.36 -24.26 42.21
CA LEU A 3 2.66 -23.25 41.20
C LEU A 3 1.34 -22.63 40.72
N LYS A 4 0.99 -21.45 41.24
CA LYS A 4 -0.05 -20.59 40.65
C LYS A 4 0.59 -19.83 39.50
N ALA A 5 0.31 -20.23 38.26
CA ALA A 5 0.59 -19.42 37.10
C ALA A 5 -0.37 -18.22 37.08
N ASP A 6 0.11 -17.06 37.50
CA ASP A 6 -0.59 -15.77 37.36
C ASP A 6 -0.53 -15.33 35.89
N TRP A 7 -1.43 -15.89 35.09
CA TRP A 7 -1.59 -15.53 33.68
C TRP A 7 -2.41 -14.24 33.58
N LYS A 8 -1.74 -13.09 33.75
CA LYS A 8 -2.36 -11.78 33.51
C LYS A 8 -2.49 -11.56 32.00
N PHE A 9 -3.70 -11.68 31.48
CA PHE A 9 -4.02 -11.17 30.15
C PHE A 9 -3.61 -9.69 30.07
N PRO A 10 -2.76 -9.28 29.10
CA PRO A 10 -2.43 -7.86 28.95
C PRO A 10 -3.73 -7.12 28.64
N LYS A 11 -4.06 -6.09 29.43
CA LYS A 11 -5.20 -5.21 29.15
C LYS A 11 -5.00 -4.58 27.77
N ILE A 12 -5.69 -5.10 26.77
CA ILE A 12 -5.67 -4.61 25.39
C ILE A 12 -6.34 -3.23 25.40
N HIS A 13 -5.53 -2.18 25.51
CA HIS A 13 -6.02 -0.84 25.22
C HIS A 13 -6.11 -0.74 23.70
N ILE A 14 -7.33 -0.85 23.17
CA ILE A 14 -7.62 -0.66 21.76
C ILE A 14 -7.33 0.82 21.46
N GLY A 15 -6.11 1.11 21.01
CA GLY A 15 -5.70 2.48 20.70
C GLY A 15 -6.54 3.05 19.57
N MET A 16 -6.84 4.35 19.64
CA MET A 16 -7.62 5.11 18.64
C MET A 16 -7.17 4.88 17.18
N ARG A 17 -5.90 4.51 16.96
CA ARG A 17 -5.34 4.11 15.66
C ARG A 17 -6.09 2.94 15.02
N ILE A 18 -6.56 1.97 15.80
CA ILE A 18 -7.28 0.80 15.27
C ILE A 18 -8.60 1.26 14.65
N TRP A 19 -9.39 2.05 15.37
CA TRP A 19 -10.66 2.58 14.87
C TRP A 19 -10.48 3.48 13.66
N LYS A 20 -9.47 4.36 13.65
CA LYS A 20 -9.11 5.16 12.46
C LYS A 20 -8.82 4.27 11.25
N THR A 21 -8.10 3.17 11.45
CA THR A 21 -7.82 2.20 10.37
C THR A 21 -9.10 1.55 9.86
N VAL A 22 -9.96 1.05 10.75
CA VAL A 22 -11.23 0.39 10.38
C VAL A 22 -12.11 1.33 9.56
N ILE A 23 -12.26 2.58 10.01
CA ILE A 23 -13.03 3.61 9.30
C ILE A 23 -12.43 3.90 7.92
N ALA A 24 -11.11 4.05 7.82
CA ALA A 24 -10.45 4.32 6.54
C ALA A 24 -10.61 3.15 5.54
N VAL A 25 -10.50 1.91 6.01
CA VAL A 25 -10.71 0.71 5.19
C VAL A 25 -12.16 0.62 4.72
N PHE A 26 -13.12 0.88 5.61
CA PHE A 26 -14.53 0.89 5.26
C PHE A 26 -14.85 1.96 4.19
N ILE A 27 -14.30 3.17 4.31
CA ILE A 27 -14.46 4.21 3.29
C ILE A 27 -13.86 3.75 1.95
N CYS A 28 -12.69 3.11 1.94
CA CYS A 28 -12.12 2.56 0.71
C CYS A 28 -13.03 1.50 0.08
N ALA A 29 -13.66 0.65 0.88
CA ALA A 29 -14.61 -0.36 0.41
C ALA A 29 -15.87 0.28 -0.21
N VAL A 30 -16.42 1.31 0.43
CA VAL A 30 -17.57 2.06 -0.09
C VAL A 30 -17.23 2.79 -1.39
N LEU A 31 -16.05 3.40 -1.49
CA LEU A 31 -15.58 4.02 -2.74
C LEU A 31 -15.46 2.97 -3.85
N GLY A 32 -14.91 1.78 -3.56
CA GLY A 32 -14.87 0.67 -4.52
C GLY A 32 -16.25 0.27 -5.03
N MET A 33 -17.24 0.18 -4.13
CA MET A 33 -18.64 -0.12 -4.50
C MET A 33 -19.22 0.96 -5.43
N ILE A 34 -19.00 2.24 -5.13
CA ILE A 34 -19.52 3.37 -5.92
C ILE A 34 -18.91 3.39 -7.33
N PHE A 35 -17.61 3.15 -7.44
CA PHE A 35 -16.91 3.16 -8.73
C PHE A 35 -16.94 1.82 -9.45
N ASN A 36 -17.55 0.79 -8.87
CA ASN A 36 -17.59 -0.58 -9.37
C ASN A 36 -16.17 -1.15 -9.63
N ILE A 37 -15.26 -0.89 -8.69
CA ILE A 37 -13.86 -1.33 -8.70
C ILE A 37 -13.59 -2.17 -7.46
N HIS A 38 -12.86 -3.27 -7.62
CA HIS A 38 -12.45 -4.12 -6.49
C HIS A 38 -11.36 -3.43 -5.63
N PRO A 39 -11.68 -2.89 -4.43
CA PRO A 39 -10.87 -1.88 -3.73
C PRO A 39 -9.69 -2.44 -2.95
N PHE A 40 -9.15 -3.59 -3.34
CA PHE A 40 -8.14 -4.34 -2.59
C PHE A 40 -6.89 -3.52 -2.28
N TYR A 41 -6.33 -2.84 -3.28
CA TYR A 41 -5.08 -2.10 -3.12
C TYR A 41 -5.30 -0.80 -2.33
N SER A 42 -6.45 -0.15 -2.51
CA SER A 42 -6.82 1.04 -1.73
C SER A 42 -6.98 0.72 -0.23
N MET A 43 -7.61 -0.41 0.12
CA MET A 43 -7.76 -0.85 1.51
C MET A 43 -6.39 -1.16 2.15
N ILE A 44 -5.51 -1.88 1.46
CA ILE A 44 -4.15 -2.18 1.96
C ILE A 44 -3.33 -0.89 2.12
N ALA A 45 -3.43 0.03 1.15
CA ALA A 45 -2.75 1.31 1.24
C ALA A 45 -3.22 2.14 2.44
N ALA A 46 -4.53 2.13 2.72
CA ALA A 46 -5.08 2.81 3.88
C ALA A 46 -4.52 2.26 5.20
N ILE A 47 -4.44 0.93 5.34
CA ILE A 47 -3.87 0.26 6.52
C ILE A 47 -2.41 0.65 6.73
N LEU A 48 -1.60 0.56 5.67
CA LEU A 48 -0.16 0.78 5.75
C LEU A 48 0.20 2.26 6.01
N CYS A 49 -0.63 3.19 5.51
CA CYS A 49 -0.44 4.62 5.73
C CYS A 49 -1.08 5.15 7.01
N MET A 50 -1.94 4.37 7.70
CA MET A 50 -2.53 4.80 8.96
C MET A 50 -1.51 4.77 10.11
N GLN A 51 -1.25 5.94 10.69
CA GLN A 51 -0.30 6.14 11.79
C GLN A 51 -0.99 6.85 12.96
N ALA A 52 -0.33 6.90 14.12
CA ALA A 52 -0.86 7.62 15.28
C ALA A 52 -1.02 9.13 14.99
N ASN A 53 -0.06 9.71 14.27
CA ASN A 53 -0.01 11.13 13.94
C ASN A 53 -0.24 11.36 12.43
N THR A 54 -1.00 12.41 12.09
CA THR A 54 -1.28 12.76 10.69
C THR A 54 -0.01 13.06 9.90
N SER A 55 0.97 13.77 10.49
CA SER A 55 2.24 14.09 9.82
C SER A 55 3.02 12.84 9.44
N GLU A 56 3.00 11.81 10.30
CA GLU A 56 3.63 10.52 10.03
C GLU A 56 2.86 9.72 8.98
N SER A 57 1.52 9.79 9.00
CA SER A 57 0.70 9.24 7.91
C SER A 57 1.03 9.86 6.56
N ILE A 58 1.24 11.18 6.50
CA ILE A 58 1.61 11.88 5.27
C ILE A 58 3.00 11.43 4.81
N LYS A 59 4.01 11.42 5.70
CA LYS A 59 5.37 10.96 5.36
C LYS A 59 5.35 9.54 4.77
N LYS A 60 4.66 8.61 5.42
CA LYS A 60 4.51 7.23 4.91
C LYS A 60 3.70 7.16 3.62
N GLY A 61 2.68 8.00 3.49
CA GLY A 61 1.93 8.18 2.24
C GLY A 61 2.83 8.58 1.08
N VAL A 62 3.72 9.56 1.26
CA VAL A 62 4.67 10.00 0.22
C VAL A 62 5.62 8.87 -0.18
N VAL A 63 6.22 8.17 0.80
CA VAL A 63 7.09 7.01 0.53
C VAL A 63 6.34 5.95 -0.29
N ARG A 64 5.07 5.70 0.04
CA ARG A 64 4.25 4.73 -0.67
C ARG A 64 3.90 5.21 -2.09
N CYS A 65 3.50 6.47 -2.26
CA CYS A 65 3.24 7.04 -3.58
C CYS A 65 4.47 6.91 -4.48
N VAL A 66 5.63 7.39 -4.01
CA VAL A 66 6.89 7.32 -4.77
C VAL A 66 7.24 5.88 -5.13
N GLY A 67 7.14 4.95 -4.18
CA GLY A 67 7.41 3.54 -4.46
C GLY A 67 6.43 2.96 -5.48
N THR A 68 5.15 3.31 -5.41
CA THR A 68 4.14 2.87 -6.37
C THR A 68 4.41 3.40 -7.77
N PHE A 69 4.85 4.65 -7.92
CA PHE A 69 5.23 5.20 -9.22
C PHE A 69 6.46 4.50 -9.80
N ILE A 70 7.53 4.33 -9.01
CA ILE A 70 8.76 3.68 -9.50
C ILE A 70 8.50 2.22 -9.86
N GLY A 71 7.85 1.47 -8.96
CA GLY A 71 7.51 0.07 -9.19
C GLY A 71 6.53 -0.13 -10.34
N GLY A 72 5.53 0.74 -10.46
CA GLY A 72 4.54 0.71 -11.54
C GLY A 72 5.15 1.01 -12.91
N MET A 73 6.00 2.02 -13.01
CA MET A 73 6.73 2.33 -14.25
C MET A 73 7.65 1.18 -14.65
N ALA A 74 8.41 0.62 -13.71
CA ALA A 74 9.27 -0.53 -13.99
C ALA A 74 8.46 -1.75 -14.43
N ALA A 75 7.29 -1.99 -13.84
CA ALA A 75 6.41 -3.07 -14.24
C ALA A 75 5.93 -2.91 -15.67
N VAL A 76 5.46 -1.71 -16.04
CA VAL A 76 5.02 -1.40 -17.41
C VAL A 76 6.15 -1.63 -18.42
N LEU A 77 7.38 -1.23 -18.11
CA LEU A 77 8.53 -1.47 -18.99
C LEU A 77 8.83 -2.97 -19.16
N VAL A 78 8.79 -3.73 -18.07
CA VAL A 78 9.05 -5.19 -18.12
C VAL A 78 7.93 -5.93 -18.85
N LEU A 79 6.67 -5.54 -18.64
CA LEU A 79 5.53 -6.08 -19.38
C LEU A 79 5.67 -5.84 -20.87
N LEU A 80 6.11 -4.65 -21.29
CA LEU A 80 6.38 -4.35 -22.68
C LEU A 80 7.45 -5.30 -23.25
N ILE A 81 8.54 -5.53 -22.53
CA ILE A 81 9.58 -6.48 -22.97
C ILE A 81 9.02 -7.90 -23.09
N ILE A 82 8.20 -8.34 -22.13
CA ILE A 82 7.56 -9.67 -22.15
C ILE A 82 6.62 -9.80 -23.35
N ASP A 83 5.78 -8.80 -23.61
CA ASP A 83 4.83 -8.79 -24.74
C ASP A 83 5.54 -8.91 -26.10
N PHE A 84 6.75 -8.35 -26.24
CA PHE A 84 7.55 -8.40 -27.48
C PHE A 84 8.49 -9.61 -27.57
N THR A 85 8.52 -10.50 -26.57
CA THR A 85 9.41 -11.65 -26.51
C THR A 85 8.58 -12.95 -26.45
N PRO A 86 9.03 -14.10 -27.00
CA PRO A 86 8.32 -15.38 -26.85
C PRO A 86 8.43 -15.99 -25.43
N LEU A 87 8.50 -15.14 -24.39
CA LEU A 87 8.64 -15.57 -23.00
C LEU A 87 7.31 -16.14 -22.52
N VAL A 88 7.32 -17.41 -22.16
CA VAL A 88 6.15 -18.07 -21.56
C VAL A 88 5.97 -17.57 -20.13
N PRO A 89 4.80 -17.02 -19.76
CA PRO A 89 4.49 -16.64 -18.38
C PRO A 89 4.70 -17.79 -17.40
N PHE A 90 5.15 -17.47 -16.18
CA PHE A 90 5.39 -18.43 -15.09
C PHE A 90 6.40 -19.55 -15.38
N SER A 91 7.18 -19.43 -16.45
CA SER A 91 8.31 -20.32 -16.72
C SER A 91 9.52 -20.04 -15.82
N PHE A 92 10.48 -20.96 -15.75
CA PHE A 92 11.73 -20.74 -15.02
C PHE A 92 12.48 -19.48 -15.50
N LEU A 93 12.52 -19.26 -16.82
CA LEU A 93 13.17 -18.09 -17.41
C LEU A 93 12.43 -16.79 -17.07
N TYR A 94 11.10 -16.84 -17.00
CA TYR A 94 10.27 -15.72 -16.56
C TYR A 94 10.61 -15.29 -15.12
N TYR A 95 10.75 -16.23 -14.19
CA TYR A 95 11.14 -15.92 -12.82
C TYR A 95 12.57 -15.41 -12.68
N ILE A 96 13.50 -15.89 -13.51
CA ILE A 96 14.86 -15.34 -13.59
C ILE A 96 14.80 -13.87 -14.01
N LEU A 97 14.07 -13.56 -15.08
CA LEU A 97 13.93 -12.19 -15.59
C LEU A 97 13.37 -11.25 -14.50
N ILE A 98 12.25 -11.61 -13.89
CA ILE A 98 11.61 -10.79 -12.85
C ILE A 98 12.55 -10.58 -11.66
N SER A 99 13.25 -11.63 -11.22
CA SER A 99 14.18 -11.54 -10.10
C SER A 99 15.37 -10.61 -10.43
N LEU A 100 15.90 -10.69 -11.65
CA LEU A 100 16.96 -9.79 -12.11
C LEU A 100 16.47 -8.34 -12.19
N CYS A 101 15.21 -8.11 -12.58
CA CYS A 101 14.60 -6.78 -12.63
C CYS A 101 14.39 -6.12 -11.25
N ILE A 102 14.45 -6.87 -10.14
CA ILE A 102 14.38 -6.27 -8.79
C ILE A 102 15.61 -5.38 -8.53
N ALA A 103 16.80 -5.81 -8.95
CA ALA A 103 18.03 -5.04 -8.76
C ALA A 103 17.97 -3.63 -9.37
N PRO A 104 17.61 -3.43 -10.66
CA PRO A 104 17.47 -2.10 -11.23
C PRO A 104 16.33 -1.30 -10.60
N VAL A 105 15.22 -1.92 -10.17
CA VAL A 105 14.15 -1.21 -9.43
C VAL A 105 14.68 -0.62 -8.13
N ILE A 106 15.44 -1.39 -7.35
CA ILE A 106 16.07 -0.89 -6.13
C ILE A 106 17.08 0.20 -6.47
N TYR A 107 17.94 -0.02 -7.47
CA TYR A 107 18.95 0.95 -7.87
C TYR A 107 18.33 2.29 -8.30
N LEU A 108 17.21 2.28 -9.05
CA LEU A 108 16.47 3.49 -9.40
C LEU A 108 16.00 4.27 -8.17
N THR A 109 15.58 3.58 -7.11
CA THR A 109 15.15 4.24 -5.88
C THR A 109 16.30 4.91 -5.15
N VAL A 110 17.50 4.32 -5.21
CA VAL A 110 18.74 4.91 -4.67
C VAL A 110 19.14 6.13 -5.50
N LEU A 111 19.14 6.02 -6.83
CA LEU A 111 19.49 7.10 -7.76
C LEU A 111 18.60 8.34 -7.56
N LEU A 112 17.32 8.13 -7.24
CA LEU A 112 16.36 9.20 -6.96
C LEU A 112 16.42 9.74 -5.52
N ASN A 113 17.34 9.25 -4.67
CA ASN A 113 17.42 9.55 -3.23
C ASN A 113 16.12 9.20 -2.48
N ARG A 114 15.50 8.08 -2.85
CA ARG A 114 14.22 7.58 -2.31
C ARG A 114 14.33 6.15 -1.79
N GLU A 115 15.44 5.83 -1.14
CA GLU A 115 15.76 4.48 -0.61
C GLU A 115 14.65 3.88 0.27
N SER A 116 13.97 4.72 1.07
CA SER A 116 12.83 4.29 1.90
C SER A 116 11.66 3.73 1.09
N SER A 117 11.61 4.00 -0.22
CA SER A 117 10.58 3.54 -1.15
C SER A 117 10.95 2.24 -1.88
N ALA A 118 12.18 1.74 -1.71
CA ALA A 118 12.69 0.55 -2.41
C ALA A 118 11.79 -0.67 -2.21
N TYR A 119 11.48 -0.99 -0.95
CA TYR A 119 10.62 -2.11 -0.60
C TYR A 119 9.24 -2.02 -1.27
N ILE A 120 8.58 -0.86 -1.19
CA ILE A 120 7.27 -0.66 -1.82
C ILE A 120 7.36 -0.74 -3.33
N SER A 121 8.43 -0.22 -3.94
CA SER A 121 8.65 -0.31 -5.39
C SER A 121 8.71 -1.75 -5.85
N CYS A 122 9.47 -2.60 -5.15
CA CYS A 122 9.56 -4.02 -5.46
C CYS A 122 8.22 -4.74 -5.27
N VAL A 123 7.50 -4.47 -4.18
CA VAL A 123 6.18 -5.07 -3.94
C VAL A 123 5.19 -4.70 -5.04
N VAL A 124 5.15 -3.42 -5.44
CA VAL A 124 4.25 -2.95 -6.49
C VAL A 124 4.64 -3.54 -7.84
N PHE A 125 5.93 -3.54 -8.17
CA PHE A 125 6.47 -4.17 -9.38
C PHE A 125 6.03 -5.62 -9.50
N LEU A 126 6.29 -6.44 -8.48
CA LEU A 126 5.89 -7.85 -8.45
C LEU A 126 4.38 -8.01 -8.52
N SER A 127 3.61 -7.19 -7.81
CA SER A 127 2.14 -7.29 -7.81
C SER A 127 1.52 -7.00 -9.17
N ILE A 128 2.14 -6.15 -10.00
CA ILE A 128 1.64 -5.84 -11.34
C ILE A 128 2.10 -6.94 -12.31
N VAL A 129 3.39 -7.29 -12.29
CA VAL A 129 3.94 -8.29 -13.21
C VAL A 129 3.43 -9.71 -12.93
N LEU A 130 2.97 -10.04 -11.72
CA LEU A 130 2.46 -11.39 -11.43
C LEU A 130 0.93 -11.50 -11.45
N SER A 131 0.18 -10.39 -11.44
CA SER A 131 -1.29 -10.41 -11.30
C SER A 131 -2.05 -9.81 -12.49
N HIS A 132 -1.38 -9.53 -13.61
CA HIS A 132 -2.01 -8.91 -14.78
C HIS A 132 -2.77 -9.88 -15.70
N PHE A 133 -2.61 -11.19 -15.50
CA PHE A 133 -3.04 -12.24 -16.46
C PHE A 133 -4.56 -12.36 -16.66
N ASP A 134 -5.38 -11.75 -15.81
CA ASP A 134 -6.85 -11.76 -15.92
C ASP A 134 -7.39 -10.54 -16.68
N PHE A 135 -6.53 -9.61 -17.12
CA PHE A 135 -6.94 -8.36 -17.76
C PHE A 135 -6.52 -8.31 -19.23
N GLU A 136 -7.44 -7.98 -20.13
CA GLU A 136 -7.13 -7.81 -21.57
C GLU A 136 -6.12 -6.67 -21.83
N ASN A 137 -5.98 -5.71 -20.90
CA ASN A 137 -5.03 -4.61 -21.02
C ASN A 137 -4.18 -4.47 -19.74
N HIS A 138 -2.97 -5.03 -19.79
CA HIS A 138 -2.03 -5.05 -18.68
C HIS A 138 -1.60 -3.64 -18.20
N TYR A 139 -1.59 -2.66 -19.12
CA TYR A 139 -1.22 -1.27 -18.82
C TYR A 139 -2.32 -0.54 -18.05
N LEU A 140 -3.59 -0.77 -18.44
CA LEU A 140 -4.74 -0.22 -17.73
C LEU A 140 -4.80 -0.75 -16.30
N PHE A 141 -4.50 -2.04 -16.11
CA PHE A 141 -4.37 -2.65 -14.79
C PHE A 141 -3.31 -1.94 -13.94
N ALA A 142 -2.10 -1.72 -14.48
CA ALA A 142 -1.03 -1.00 -13.77
C ALA A 142 -1.47 0.40 -13.32
N LEU A 143 -2.11 1.17 -14.22
CA LEU A 143 -2.64 2.51 -13.89
C LEU A 143 -3.72 2.45 -12.81
N GLN A 144 -4.66 1.52 -12.92
CA GLN A 144 -5.71 1.33 -11.92
C GLN A 144 -5.12 1.02 -10.54
N ARG A 145 -4.12 0.13 -10.48
CA ARG A 145 -3.40 -0.20 -9.22
C ARG A 145 -2.72 1.01 -8.60
N MET A 146 -2.11 1.87 -9.42
CA MET A 146 -1.48 3.11 -8.96
C MET A 146 -2.52 4.08 -8.40
N LEU A 147 -3.63 4.30 -9.11
CA LEU A 147 -4.73 5.17 -8.68
C LEU A 147 -5.40 4.70 -7.40
N GLU A 148 -5.70 3.40 -7.29
CA GLU A 148 -6.26 2.81 -6.08
C GLU A 148 -5.36 3.04 -4.86
N THR A 149 -4.04 2.89 -5.04
CA THR A 149 -3.08 3.11 -3.97
C THR A 149 -3.10 4.57 -3.51
N VAL A 150 -3.13 5.52 -4.45
CA VAL A 150 -3.22 6.96 -4.13
C VAL A 150 -4.54 7.28 -3.41
N ALA A 151 -5.66 6.72 -3.86
CA ALA A 151 -6.96 6.91 -3.21
C ALA A 151 -6.98 6.37 -1.77
N GLY A 152 -6.38 5.20 -1.53
CA GLY A 152 -6.24 4.63 -0.19
C GLY A 152 -5.37 5.48 0.74
N ILE A 153 -4.25 6.01 0.23
CA ILE A 153 -3.38 6.93 0.97
C ILE A 153 -4.14 8.20 1.36
N PHE A 154 -4.83 8.81 0.40
CA PHE A 154 -5.63 10.01 0.62
C PHE A 154 -6.68 9.77 1.71
N THR A 155 -7.41 8.65 1.61
CA THR A 155 -8.44 8.26 2.58
C THR A 155 -7.86 8.10 3.98
N ALA A 156 -6.72 7.41 4.13
CA ALA A 156 -6.07 7.25 5.43
C ALA A 156 -5.63 8.58 6.04
N VAL A 157 -5.04 9.47 5.24
CA VAL A 157 -4.62 10.80 5.71
C VAL A 157 -5.83 11.65 6.12
N ALA A 158 -6.90 11.64 5.31
CA ALA A 158 -8.13 12.38 5.59
C ALA A 158 -8.77 11.91 6.90
N VAL A 159 -8.98 10.60 7.06
CA VAL A 159 -9.56 10.02 8.28
C VAL A 159 -8.70 10.33 9.51
N ASN A 160 -7.37 10.18 9.40
CA ASN A 160 -6.48 10.48 10.52
C ASN A 160 -6.54 11.96 10.93
N LYS A 161 -6.62 12.87 9.95
CA LYS A 161 -6.73 14.31 10.19
C LYS A 161 -8.06 14.68 10.84
N ILE A 162 -9.17 14.14 10.33
CA ILE A 162 -10.52 14.45 10.81
C ILE A 162 -10.69 13.97 12.25
N ILE A 163 -10.37 12.70 12.55
CA ILE A 163 -10.60 12.13 13.88
C ILE A 163 -9.68 12.78 14.92
N ARG A 164 -8.40 13.02 14.60
CA ARG A 164 -7.49 13.74 15.53
C ARG A 164 -8.02 15.14 15.87
N ASN A 165 -8.64 15.83 14.91
CA ASN A 165 -9.22 17.14 15.17
C ASN A 165 -10.47 17.07 16.07
N GLN A 166 -11.20 15.94 16.08
CA GLN A 166 -12.33 15.73 17.00
C GLN A 166 -11.84 15.50 18.43
N ASP A 167 -10.83 14.64 18.62
CA ASP A 167 -10.20 14.39 19.93
C ASP A 167 -9.75 15.72 20.58
N ASN A 168 -8.97 16.52 19.83
CA ASN A 168 -8.48 17.83 20.31
C ASN A 168 -9.59 18.87 20.56
N LYS A 169 -10.79 18.70 19.98
CA LYS A 169 -11.94 19.59 20.21
C LYS A 169 -12.73 19.18 21.45
N GLN A 170 -12.80 17.88 21.76
CA GLN A 170 -13.44 17.38 22.97
C GLN A 170 -12.63 17.77 24.21
N GLU A 171 -11.32 17.55 24.20
CA GLU A 171 -10.42 17.95 25.30
C GLU A 171 -10.53 19.45 25.63
N ARG A 172 -10.67 20.30 24.60
CA ARG A 172 -10.82 21.75 24.76
C ARG A 172 -12.19 22.22 25.27
N LYS A 173 -13.22 21.39 25.20
CA LYS A 173 -14.54 21.69 25.77
C LYS A 173 -14.65 21.24 27.24
N GLU A 174 -13.78 20.34 27.65
CA GLU A 174 -13.72 19.78 29.01
C GLU A 174 -12.69 20.50 29.91
N SER A 175 -11.90 21.42 29.35
CA SER A 175 -10.93 22.30 30.04
C SER A 175 -11.50 23.69 30.25
#